data_AF-Q2GCL6-F1
#
_entry.id   AF-Q2GCL6-F1
#
_cell.length_a   1.000
_cell.length_b   1.000
_cell.length_c   1.000
_cell.angle_alpha   90.00
_cell.angle_beta   90.00
_cell.angle_gamma   90.00
#
_symmetry.space_group_name_H-M   'P 1'
#
loop_
_entity.id
_entity.type
_entity.pdbx_description
1 polymer ?
#
loop_
_entity_poly.entity_id
_entity_poly.type
_entity_poly.pdbx_seq_one_letter_code
_entity_poly.pdbx_strand_id
1 'polypeptide(L)'
;MEEYEKLEKIFARIDSLQKTLCFLDFDARLHSEFANEKLLQVITLKEIIHDVATSDELYFLIEQAKLKVKDLNDWQRVNFGFMQDFCTRRRGLPFDVVKSFTEASFTCRSAYAAAGKARDFSLVKEEFKRLIEVVAQIAALYAKDSGLDKYSALLRAYQIDPEHLEQLCIGVSPLLKAKVRGVGEIALNKSQEKGGAKNSHKRVVEKFFPKNVVRVFYSDHFYLSGGENELKLIIQNGGSAFFPTLLFLLGQGLYIRNLPYDKWRTQPICNPTSISMYAVQGFLFSHFLFEEKNFAQFLGVEEKSEYSSSIMGANKFVALTHLMILFSIEKSLINGEVSVDDVEKLFVEDLSYYFGANDPQVSILDNHHWFFGEFCYYPSYLKGMIASGQIFHILKSEFPGLREGKSLIRKLVAWLGANVYTKGARCSMDELITRLTGEPLDCRFFKKFDQ
;
A
#
# COMPACT_ATOMS: atom_id res chain seq x y z
N MET A 1 35.30 -4.16 -2.36
CA MET A 1 34.73 -3.37 -3.49
C MET A 1 34.35 -4.28 -4.65
N GLU A 2 35.25 -5.10 -5.18
CA GLU A 2 34.98 -6.00 -6.31
C GLU A 2 33.78 -6.95 -6.09
N GLU A 3 33.64 -7.53 -4.89
CA GLU A 3 32.55 -8.46 -4.57
C GLU A 3 31.19 -7.75 -4.51
N TYR A 4 31.17 -6.53 -3.97
CA TYR A 4 29.97 -5.71 -3.94
C TYR A 4 29.53 -5.30 -5.36
N GLU A 5 30.46 -4.96 -6.24
CA GLU A 5 30.15 -4.66 -7.64
C GLU A 5 29.60 -5.88 -8.39
N LYS A 6 30.06 -7.10 -8.05
CA LYS A 6 29.45 -8.35 -8.55
C LYS A 6 28.02 -8.51 -8.06
N LEU A 7 27.74 -8.22 -6.79
CA LEU A 7 26.37 -8.21 -6.26
C LEU A 7 25.49 -7.19 -6.98
N GLU A 8 25.96 -5.97 -7.22
CA GLU A 8 25.20 -4.95 -7.96
C GLU A 8 24.77 -5.46 -9.35
N LYS A 9 25.65 -6.18 -10.05
CA LYS A 9 25.34 -6.80 -11.36
C LYS A 9 24.28 -7.89 -11.25
N ILE A 10 24.36 -8.76 -10.24
CA ILE A 10 23.37 -9.81 -10.01
C ILE A 10 22.00 -9.20 -9.69
N PHE A 11 21.97 -8.21 -8.80
CA PHE A 11 20.72 -7.54 -8.45
C PHE A 11 20.13 -6.72 -9.59
N ALA A 12 20.96 -6.18 -10.49
CA ALA A 12 20.45 -5.56 -11.72
C ALA A 12 19.74 -6.57 -12.64
N ARG A 13 20.22 -7.82 -12.69
CA ARG A 13 19.54 -8.91 -13.42
C ARG A 13 18.23 -9.30 -12.72
N ILE A 14 18.24 -9.41 -11.39
CA ILE A 14 17.03 -9.68 -10.60
C ILE A 14 15.98 -8.59 -10.84
N ASP A 15 16.38 -7.31 -10.79
CA ASP A 15 15.51 -6.15 -11.06
C ASP A 15 14.90 -6.21 -12.47
N SER A 16 15.68 -6.61 -13.47
CA SER A 16 15.14 -6.80 -14.83
C SER A 16 14.05 -7.88 -14.88
N LEU A 17 14.23 -8.99 -14.16
CA LEU A 17 13.21 -10.06 -14.08
C LEU A 17 11.98 -9.59 -13.29
N GLN A 18 12.18 -8.86 -12.20
CA GLN A 18 11.09 -8.28 -11.40
C GLN A 18 10.27 -7.27 -12.19
N LYS A 19 10.90 -6.43 -13.02
CA LYS A 19 10.19 -5.49 -13.90
C LYS A 19 9.34 -6.20 -14.95
N THR A 20 9.82 -7.33 -15.49
CA THR A 20 9.01 -8.19 -16.37
C THR A 20 7.82 -8.79 -15.63
N LEU A 21 8.03 -9.27 -14.38
CA LEU A 21 6.93 -9.72 -13.52
C LEU A 21 5.90 -8.62 -13.26
N CYS A 22 6.34 -7.38 -12.98
CA CYS A 22 5.44 -6.24 -12.78
C CYS A 22 4.58 -5.95 -14.02
N PHE A 23 5.11 -6.18 -15.23
CA PHE A 23 4.33 -6.05 -16.47
C PHE A 23 3.28 -7.15 -16.62
N LEU A 24 3.64 -8.41 -16.33
CA LEU A 24 2.70 -9.52 -16.35
C LEU A 24 1.61 -9.38 -15.28
N ASP A 25 1.98 -8.94 -14.07
CA ASP A 25 1.04 -8.68 -12.99
C ASP A 25 0.11 -7.51 -13.34
N PHE A 26 0.63 -6.44 -13.97
CA PHE A 26 -0.19 -5.35 -14.47
C PHE A 26 -1.24 -5.82 -15.49
N ASP A 27 -0.83 -6.66 -16.45
CA ASP A 27 -1.74 -7.22 -17.46
C ASP A 27 -2.79 -8.14 -16.83
N ALA A 28 -2.37 -9.01 -15.90
CA ALA A 28 -3.27 -9.89 -15.15
C ALA A 28 -4.28 -9.11 -14.29
N ARG A 29 -3.91 -7.95 -13.75
CA ARG A 29 -4.84 -7.05 -13.04
C ARG A 29 -5.80 -6.38 -14.00
N LEU A 30 -5.30 -5.84 -15.11
CA LEU A 30 -6.13 -5.18 -16.10
C LEU A 30 -7.22 -6.12 -16.64
N HIS A 31 -6.85 -7.38 -16.87
CA HIS A 31 -7.70 -8.44 -17.39
C HIS A 31 -7.90 -9.55 -16.34
N SER A 32 -8.48 -9.20 -15.18
CA SER A 32 -8.58 -10.08 -14.01
C SER A 32 -9.31 -11.41 -14.29
N GLU A 33 -10.31 -11.41 -15.17
CA GLU A 33 -11.01 -12.63 -15.60
C GLU A 33 -10.08 -13.62 -16.33
N PHE A 34 -9.01 -13.14 -16.95
CA PHE A 34 -8.00 -13.93 -17.68
C PHE A 34 -6.65 -13.99 -16.96
N ALA A 35 -6.59 -13.61 -15.68
CA ALA A 35 -5.34 -13.56 -14.91
C ALA A 35 -4.56 -14.88 -14.99
N ASN A 36 -5.26 -16.02 -14.96
CA ASN A 36 -4.66 -17.36 -15.01
C ASN A 36 -3.87 -17.64 -16.30
N GLU A 37 -4.12 -16.93 -17.41
CA GLU A 37 -3.34 -17.09 -18.65
C GLU A 37 -1.87 -16.67 -18.52
N LYS A 38 -1.54 -15.87 -17.50
CA LYS A 38 -0.16 -15.44 -17.20
C LYS A 38 0.51 -16.29 -16.13
N LEU A 39 -0.22 -17.22 -15.51
CA LEU A 39 0.20 -17.90 -14.29
C LEU A 39 1.51 -18.67 -14.49
N LEU A 40 1.62 -19.44 -15.59
CA LEU A 40 2.82 -20.22 -15.87
C LEU A 40 4.05 -19.31 -16.05
N GLN A 41 3.93 -18.23 -16.84
CA GLN A 41 5.02 -17.28 -17.05
C GLN A 41 5.44 -16.60 -15.75
N VAL A 42 4.48 -16.25 -14.89
CA VAL A 42 4.73 -15.65 -13.58
C VAL A 42 5.45 -16.65 -12.66
N ILE A 43 5.00 -17.90 -12.58
CA ILE A 43 5.65 -18.94 -11.76
C ILE A 43 7.08 -19.16 -12.25
N THR A 44 7.29 -19.36 -13.55
CA THR A 44 8.64 -19.58 -14.12
C THR A 44 9.58 -18.42 -13.82
N LEU A 45 9.14 -17.17 -13.97
CA LEU A 45 9.99 -16.01 -13.65
C LEU A 45 10.27 -15.91 -12.14
N LYS A 46 9.30 -16.23 -11.29
CA LYS A 46 9.50 -16.29 -9.84
C LYS A 46 10.47 -17.40 -9.44
N GLU A 47 10.45 -18.54 -10.13
CA GLU A 47 11.38 -19.67 -9.95
C GLU A 47 12.80 -19.25 -10.29
N ILE A 48 13.03 -18.66 -11.46
CA ILE A 48 14.34 -18.17 -11.87
C ILE A 48 14.89 -17.14 -10.87
N ILE A 49 14.06 -16.21 -10.39
CA ILE A 49 14.47 -15.26 -9.35
C ILE A 49 14.78 -15.99 -8.04
N HIS A 50 13.97 -16.99 -7.66
CA HIS A 50 14.17 -17.77 -6.47
C HIS A 50 15.50 -18.53 -6.52
N ASP A 51 15.79 -19.24 -7.60
CA ASP A 51 17.04 -19.99 -7.81
C ASP A 51 18.27 -19.10 -7.70
N VAL A 52 18.23 -17.92 -8.35
CA VAL A 52 19.33 -16.95 -8.24
C VAL A 52 19.48 -16.47 -6.79
N ALA A 53 18.38 -16.12 -6.14
CA ALA A 53 18.37 -15.59 -4.78
C ALA A 53 18.81 -16.60 -3.71
N THR A 54 18.58 -17.89 -3.95
CA THR A 54 18.92 -18.97 -3.01
C THR A 54 20.24 -19.66 -3.34
N SER A 55 20.84 -19.40 -4.51
CA SER A 55 22.11 -19.99 -4.94
C SER A 55 23.26 -19.84 -3.94
N ASP A 56 24.11 -20.87 -3.87
CA ASP A 56 25.31 -20.86 -3.03
C ASP A 56 26.34 -19.82 -3.49
N GLU A 57 26.41 -19.56 -4.80
CA GLU A 57 27.28 -18.52 -5.36
C GLU A 57 26.91 -17.13 -4.82
N LEU A 58 25.61 -16.77 -4.86
CA LEU A 58 25.17 -15.47 -4.36
C LEU A 58 25.43 -15.35 -2.85
N TYR A 59 25.19 -16.42 -2.09
CA TYR A 59 25.46 -16.41 -0.66
C TYR A 59 26.94 -16.28 -0.32
N PHE A 60 27.80 -16.99 -1.06
CA PHE A 60 29.24 -16.84 -0.93
C PHE A 60 29.66 -15.38 -1.20
N LEU A 61 29.15 -14.75 -2.26
CA LEU A 61 29.42 -13.35 -2.56
C LEU A 61 28.93 -12.39 -1.46
N ILE A 62 27.76 -12.63 -0.88
CA ILE A 62 27.25 -11.87 0.27
C ILE A 62 28.21 -11.97 1.46
N GLU A 63 28.64 -13.18 1.84
CA GLU A 63 29.55 -13.37 2.96
C GLU A 63 30.94 -12.75 2.70
N GLN A 64 31.46 -12.82 1.47
CA GLN A 64 32.71 -12.14 1.11
C GLN A 64 32.58 -10.61 1.16
N ALA A 65 31.48 -10.06 0.63
CA ALA A 65 31.22 -8.62 0.67
C ALA A 65 31.05 -8.10 2.11
N LYS A 66 30.45 -8.91 2.99
CA LYS A 66 30.25 -8.60 4.42
C LYS A 66 31.58 -8.39 5.16
N LEU A 67 32.63 -9.16 4.84
CA LEU A 67 33.96 -8.98 5.43
C LEU A 67 34.57 -7.59 5.11
N LYS A 68 34.14 -6.98 4.01
CA LYS A 68 34.63 -5.68 3.51
C LYS A 68 33.59 -4.56 3.63
N VAL A 69 32.55 -4.73 4.45
CA VAL A 69 31.44 -3.77 4.58
C VAL A 69 31.88 -2.36 5.02
N LYS A 70 33.02 -2.28 5.72
CA LYS A 70 33.61 -1.00 6.17
C LYS A 70 34.11 -0.13 5.02
N ASP A 71 34.43 -0.75 3.88
CA ASP A 71 34.92 -0.05 2.68
C ASP A 71 33.77 0.56 1.86
N LEU A 72 32.52 0.15 2.13
CA LEU A 72 31.34 0.64 1.44
C LEU A 72 30.96 2.04 1.95
N ASN A 73 30.47 2.91 1.07
CA ASN A 73 29.83 4.15 1.54
C ASN A 73 28.44 3.89 2.15
N ASP A 74 27.85 4.90 2.78
CA ASP A 74 26.55 4.77 3.45
C ASP A 74 25.43 4.22 2.55
N TRP A 75 25.32 4.67 1.30
CA TRP A 75 24.29 4.20 0.38
C TRP A 75 24.52 2.73 0.01
N GLN A 76 25.78 2.38 -0.24
CA GLN A 76 26.16 1.00 -0.55
C GLN A 76 25.88 0.06 0.61
N ARG A 77 26.15 0.49 1.86
CA ARG A 77 25.83 -0.28 3.07
C ARG A 77 24.34 -0.56 3.21
N VAL A 78 23.49 0.45 3.00
CA VAL A 78 22.04 0.25 3.09
C VAL A 78 21.53 -0.62 1.94
N ASN A 79 22.03 -0.41 0.72
CA ASN A 79 21.68 -1.26 -0.43
C ASN A 79 22.12 -2.72 -0.19
N PHE A 80 23.31 -2.92 0.37
CA PHE A 80 23.80 -4.24 0.77
C PHE A 80 22.90 -4.89 1.82
N GLY A 81 22.42 -4.13 2.81
CA GLY A 81 21.43 -4.61 3.79
C GLY A 81 20.16 -5.14 3.12
N PHE A 82 19.61 -4.43 2.13
CA PHE A 82 18.46 -4.93 1.36
C PHE A 82 18.77 -6.17 0.53
N MET A 83 19.98 -6.28 -0.03
CA MET A 83 20.41 -7.49 -0.74
C MET A 83 20.45 -8.70 0.19
N GLN A 84 21.03 -8.53 1.39
CA GLN A 84 21.09 -9.59 2.41
C GLN A 84 19.68 -10.03 2.82
N ASP A 85 18.83 -9.07 3.15
CA ASP A 85 17.45 -9.28 3.57
C ASP A 85 16.60 -9.97 2.47
N PHE A 86 16.80 -9.58 1.20
CA PHE A 86 16.18 -10.26 0.05
C PHE A 86 16.57 -11.74 -0.04
N CYS A 87 17.85 -12.08 0.12
CA CYS A 87 18.34 -13.45 0.07
C CYS A 87 17.86 -14.26 1.28
N THR A 88 17.98 -13.71 2.50
CA THR A 88 17.58 -14.39 3.73
C THR A 88 16.10 -14.77 3.72
N ARG A 89 15.19 -13.85 3.35
CA ARG A 89 13.76 -14.15 3.27
C ARG A 89 13.45 -15.24 2.25
N ARG A 90 14.10 -15.21 1.08
CA ARG A 90 13.85 -16.21 0.03
C ARG A 90 14.35 -17.60 0.41
N ARG A 91 15.50 -17.69 1.09
CA ARG A 91 16.00 -18.96 1.62
C ARG A 91 15.12 -19.53 2.74
N GLY A 92 14.46 -18.66 3.50
CA GLY A 92 13.51 -19.07 4.55
C GLY A 92 12.18 -19.63 4.01
N LEU A 93 11.91 -19.55 2.71
CA LEU A 93 10.63 -19.90 2.13
C LEU A 93 10.79 -20.85 0.93
N PRO A 94 10.46 -22.15 1.05
CA PRO A 94 10.59 -23.10 -0.06
C PRO A 94 9.82 -22.66 -1.32
N PHE A 95 10.39 -22.92 -2.50
CA PHE A 95 9.77 -22.47 -3.75
C PHE A 95 8.38 -23.09 -3.97
N ASP A 96 8.15 -24.33 -3.56
CA ASP A 96 6.82 -24.97 -3.66
C ASP A 96 5.74 -24.15 -2.93
N VAL A 97 6.07 -23.55 -1.78
CA VAL A 97 5.15 -22.67 -1.04
C VAL A 97 4.92 -21.35 -1.81
N VAL A 98 5.98 -20.79 -2.41
CA VAL A 98 5.88 -19.59 -3.28
C VAL A 98 4.99 -19.86 -4.49
N LYS A 99 5.12 -21.06 -5.09
CA LYS A 99 4.31 -21.52 -6.21
C LYS A 99 2.85 -21.68 -5.80
N SER A 100 2.56 -22.42 -4.72
CA SER A 100 1.19 -22.60 -4.22
C SER A 100 0.52 -21.27 -3.87
N PHE A 101 1.26 -20.32 -3.28
CA PHE A 101 0.74 -18.99 -3.00
C PHE A 101 0.39 -18.24 -4.29
N THR A 102 1.25 -18.36 -5.31
CA THR A 102 1.02 -17.70 -6.60
C THR A 102 -0.20 -18.27 -7.31
N GLU A 103 -0.37 -19.61 -7.32
CA GLU A 103 -1.54 -20.29 -7.89
C GLU A 103 -2.84 -19.91 -7.15
N ALA A 104 -2.83 -19.94 -5.82
CA ALA A 104 -3.98 -19.57 -5.00
C ALA A 104 -4.36 -18.09 -5.19
N SER A 105 -3.37 -17.19 -5.22
CA SER A 105 -3.59 -15.76 -5.44
C SER A 105 -4.22 -15.49 -6.81
N PHE A 106 -3.70 -16.08 -7.89
CA PHE A 106 -4.26 -15.88 -9.23
C PHE A 106 -5.67 -16.46 -9.39
N THR A 107 -5.92 -17.63 -8.81
CA THR A 107 -7.24 -18.26 -8.82
C THR A 107 -8.25 -17.42 -8.04
N CYS A 108 -7.88 -16.91 -6.86
CA CYS A 108 -8.71 -16.04 -6.05
C CYS A 108 -9.02 -14.71 -6.74
N ARG A 109 -8.04 -14.09 -7.43
CA ARG A 109 -8.24 -12.87 -8.25
C ARG A 109 -9.27 -13.08 -9.35
N SER A 110 -9.19 -14.20 -10.07
CA SER A 110 -10.13 -14.52 -11.14
C SER A 110 -11.55 -14.71 -10.59
N ALA A 111 -11.71 -15.44 -9.48
CA ALA A 111 -13.00 -15.61 -8.81
C ALA A 111 -13.54 -14.28 -8.24
N TYR A 112 -12.66 -13.43 -7.69
CA TYR A 112 -13.00 -12.10 -7.21
C TYR A 112 -13.61 -11.21 -8.31
N ALA A 113 -13.12 -11.30 -9.55
CA ALA A 113 -13.68 -10.53 -10.67
C ALA A 113 -15.17 -10.87 -10.91
N ALA A 114 -15.55 -12.14 -10.79
CA ALA A 114 -16.95 -12.56 -10.87
C ALA A 114 -17.75 -12.13 -9.62
N ALA A 115 -17.18 -12.33 -8.43
CA ALA A 115 -17.79 -11.95 -7.15
C ALA A 115 -18.09 -10.45 -7.08
N GLY A 116 -17.13 -9.60 -7.49
CA GLY A 116 -17.29 -8.14 -7.51
C GLY A 116 -18.40 -7.67 -8.44
N LYS A 117 -18.53 -8.29 -9.62
CA LYS A 117 -19.61 -7.98 -10.59
C LYS A 117 -20.99 -8.39 -10.06
N ALA A 118 -21.09 -9.54 -9.41
CA ALA A 118 -22.33 -10.04 -8.82
C ALA A 118 -22.64 -9.41 -7.44
N ARG A 119 -21.66 -8.75 -6.82
CA ARG A 119 -21.64 -8.37 -5.40
C ARG A 119 -22.00 -9.54 -4.47
N ASP A 120 -21.42 -10.69 -4.75
CA ASP A 120 -21.69 -11.94 -4.05
C ASP A 120 -20.39 -12.59 -3.57
N PHE A 121 -20.13 -12.49 -2.26
CA PHE A 121 -18.93 -13.03 -1.63
C PHE A 121 -18.85 -14.57 -1.73
N SER A 122 -19.99 -15.26 -1.83
CA SER A 122 -20.02 -16.73 -1.92
C SER A 122 -19.27 -17.25 -3.14
N LEU A 123 -19.19 -16.46 -4.22
CA LEU A 123 -18.51 -16.82 -5.47
C LEU A 123 -16.99 -16.87 -5.37
N VAL A 124 -16.37 -16.17 -4.40
CA VAL A 124 -14.91 -16.16 -4.19
C VAL A 124 -14.48 -16.90 -2.92
N LYS A 125 -15.43 -17.22 -2.06
CA LYS A 125 -15.22 -17.73 -0.70
C LYS A 125 -14.28 -18.93 -0.62
N GLU A 126 -14.48 -19.94 -1.46
CA GLU A 126 -13.67 -21.16 -1.44
C GLU A 126 -12.24 -20.93 -1.93
N GLU A 127 -12.05 -20.07 -2.93
CA GLU A 127 -10.72 -19.68 -3.39
C GLU A 127 -9.99 -18.80 -2.36
N PHE A 128 -10.76 -17.96 -1.65
CA PHE A 128 -10.22 -17.15 -0.57
C PHE A 128 -9.79 -18.01 0.63
N LYS A 129 -10.52 -19.07 0.98
CA LYS A 129 -10.10 -20.08 1.98
C LYS A 129 -8.73 -20.68 1.64
N ARG A 130 -8.56 -21.18 0.42
CA ARG A 130 -7.28 -21.75 -0.04
C ARG A 130 -6.14 -20.75 0.03
N LEU A 131 -6.40 -19.49 -0.35
CA LEU A 131 -5.41 -18.43 -0.26
C LEU A 131 -5.00 -18.16 1.20
N ILE A 132 -5.96 -18.07 2.12
CA ILE A 132 -5.69 -17.88 3.56
C ILE A 132 -4.88 -19.04 4.14
N GLU A 133 -5.20 -20.28 3.77
CA GLU A 133 -4.45 -21.46 4.20
C GLU A 133 -2.96 -21.37 3.81
N VAL A 134 -2.66 -21.01 2.57
CA VAL A 134 -1.27 -20.88 2.10
C VAL A 134 -0.57 -19.69 2.77
N VAL A 135 -1.28 -18.57 3.00
CA VAL A 135 -0.71 -17.41 3.71
C VAL A 135 -0.41 -17.77 5.17
N ALA A 136 -1.27 -18.53 5.83
CA ALA A 136 -1.04 -19.03 7.18
C ALA A 136 0.16 -20.01 7.24
N GLN A 137 0.39 -20.80 6.18
CA GLN A 137 1.61 -21.62 6.05
C GLN A 137 2.86 -20.75 5.93
N ILE A 138 2.85 -19.71 5.09
CA ILE A 138 3.95 -18.73 4.96
C ILE A 138 4.22 -18.05 6.31
N ALA A 139 3.16 -17.61 7.00
CA ALA A 139 3.26 -16.95 8.29
C ALA A 139 3.84 -17.90 9.37
N ALA A 140 3.48 -19.18 9.34
CA ALA A 140 4.07 -20.20 10.23
C ALA A 140 5.57 -20.42 9.96
N LEU A 141 6.01 -20.36 8.69
CA LEU A 141 7.44 -20.43 8.36
C LEU A 141 8.22 -19.23 8.89
N TYR A 142 7.66 -18.02 8.83
CA TYR A 142 8.26 -16.84 9.45
C TYR A 142 8.24 -16.89 10.98
N ALA A 143 7.19 -17.45 11.57
CA ALA A 143 7.05 -17.56 13.02
C ALA A 143 8.00 -18.59 13.65
N LYS A 144 8.45 -19.57 12.86
CA LYS A 144 9.36 -20.62 13.30
C LYS A 144 10.60 -20.01 13.96
N ASP A 145 10.87 -20.46 15.19
CA ASP A 145 12.02 -20.04 16.02
C ASP A 145 12.07 -18.54 16.37
N SER A 146 11.01 -17.77 16.11
CA SER A 146 10.94 -16.32 16.38
C SER A 146 10.35 -15.96 17.75
N GLY A 147 9.56 -16.87 18.35
CA GLY A 147 8.77 -16.59 19.56
C GLY A 147 7.52 -15.74 19.33
N LEU A 148 7.22 -15.36 18.08
CA LEU A 148 6.04 -14.57 17.70
C LEU A 148 4.88 -15.47 17.26
N ASP A 149 3.65 -14.96 17.34
CA ASP A 149 2.51 -15.55 16.63
C ASP A 149 2.66 -15.40 15.11
N LYS A 150 1.85 -16.14 14.35
CA LYS A 150 1.93 -16.18 12.87
C LYS A 150 1.82 -14.78 12.28
N TYR A 151 0.82 -14.01 12.71
CA TYR A 151 0.58 -12.69 12.14
C TYR A 151 1.65 -11.68 12.54
N SER A 152 2.10 -11.69 13.80
CA SER A 152 3.22 -10.83 14.25
C SER A 152 4.52 -11.12 13.49
N ALA A 153 4.82 -12.38 13.20
CA ALA A 153 5.97 -12.76 12.38
C ALA A 153 5.82 -12.28 10.93
N LEU A 154 4.60 -12.38 10.37
CA LEU A 154 4.30 -11.85 9.04
C LEU A 154 4.47 -10.33 8.99
N LEU A 155 3.95 -9.57 9.96
CA LEU A 155 4.15 -8.12 10.07
C LEU A 155 5.64 -7.74 10.07
N ARG A 156 6.48 -8.46 10.83
CA ARG A 156 7.94 -8.25 10.83
C ARG A 156 8.55 -8.48 9.46
N ALA A 157 8.12 -9.50 8.72
CA ALA A 157 8.57 -9.76 7.35
C ALA A 157 8.24 -8.60 6.39
N TYR A 158 7.17 -7.85 6.66
CA TYR A 158 6.77 -6.62 5.97
C TYR A 158 7.37 -5.34 6.58
N GLN A 159 8.37 -5.47 7.47
CA GLN A 159 9.05 -4.35 8.15
C GLN A 159 8.10 -3.50 9.02
N ILE A 160 7.06 -4.12 9.58
CA ILE A 160 6.17 -3.52 10.55
C ILE A 160 6.50 -4.09 11.92
N ASP A 161 6.73 -3.21 12.89
CA ASP A 161 6.85 -3.60 14.28
C ASP A 161 5.44 -3.84 14.86
N PRO A 162 5.10 -5.09 15.26
CA PRO A 162 3.77 -5.41 15.77
C PRO A 162 3.41 -4.64 17.05
N GLU A 163 4.37 -4.48 17.97
CA GLU A 163 4.13 -3.82 19.26
C GLU A 163 3.86 -2.34 19.06
N HIS A 164 4.68 -1.70 18.22
CA HIS A 164 4.48 -0.29 17.88
C HIS A 164 3.16 -0.07 17.15
N LEU A 165 2.78 -0.96 16.22
CA LEU A 165 1.50 -0.87 15.52
C LEU A 165 0.32 -0.97 16.50
N GLU A 166 0.35 -1.92 17.44
CA GLU A 166 -0.68 -2.06 18.49
C GLU A 166 -0.76 -0.81 19.38
N GLN A 167 0.38 -0.23 19.76
CA GLN A 167 0.40 1.03 20.53
C GLN A 167 -0.25 2.19 19.76
N LEU A 168 -0.03 2.30 18.45
CA LEU A 168 -0.68 3.30 17.61
C LEU A 168 -2.21 3.07 17.56
N CYS A 169 -2.65 1.83 17.41
CA CYS A 169 -4.06 1.45 17.42
C CYS A 169 -4.73 1.80 18.75
N ILE A 170 -4.13 1.43 19.88
CA ILE A 170 -4.61 1.77 21.23
C ILE A 170 -4.68 3.28 21.40
N GLY A 171 -3.63 4.00 21.00
CA GLY A 171 -3.53 5.45 21.16
C GLY A 171 -4.58 6.23 20.37
N VAL A 172 -4.95 5.79 19.16
CA VAL A 172 -5.90 6.50 18.30
C VAL A 172 -7.37 6.10 18.55
N SER A 173 -7.62 4.90 19.09
CA SER A 173 -8.96 4.32 19.28
C SER A 173 -9.98 5.25 19.96
N PRO A 174 -9.68 5.93 21.08
CA PRO A 174 -10.65 6.80 21.75
C PRO A 174 -11.14 7.96 20.87
N LEU A 175 -10.23 8.56 20.09
CA LEU A 175 -10.57 9.62 19.15
C LEU A 175 -11.52 9.09 18.07
N LEU A 176 -11.17 7.96 17.45
CA LEU A 176 -11.97 7.39 16.37
C LEU A 176 -13.39 7.07 16.85
N LYS A 177 -13.53 6.41 18.01
CA LYS A 177 -14.83 6.12 18.63
C LYS A 177 -15.67 7.40 18.82
N ALA A 178 -15.05 8.50 19.23
CA ALA A 178 -15.75 9.78 19.38
C ALA A 178 -16.16 10.39 18.03
N LYS A 179 -15.28 10.32 17.02
CA LYS A 179 -15.46 11.00 15.72
C LYS A 179 -16.37 10.28 14.75
N VAL A 180 -16.46 8.95 14.80
CA VAL A 180 -17.18 8.16 13.79
C VAL A 180 -18.57 7.71 14.25
N ARG A 181 -18.87 7.86 15.55
CA ARG A 181 -20.16 7.44 16.12
C ARG A 181 -21.32 8.18 15.45
N GLY A 182 -22.24 7.43 14.86
CA GLY A 182 -23.45 7.95 14.21
C GLY A 182 -23.19 8.68 12.89
N VAL A 183 -21.94 8.74 12.41
CA VAL A 183 -21.60 9.41 11.14
C VAL A 183 -22.29 8.72 9.96
N GLY A 184 -22.42 7.39 10.00
CA GLY A 184 -23.14 6.63 8.98
C GLY A 184 -24.63 6.98 8.94
N GLU A 185 -25.29 7.02 10.10
CA GLU A 185 -26.72 7.33 10.21
C GLU A 185 -27.03 8.75 9.70
N ILE A 186 -26.22 9.73 10.13
CA ILE A 186 -26.36 11.12 9.71
C ILE A 186 -26.17 11.25 8.19
N ALA A 187 -25.18 10.57 7.62
CA ALA A 187 -24.88 10.65 6.20
C ALA A 187 -25.97 9.98 5.34
N LEU A 188 -26.48 8.82 5.75
CA LEU A 188 -27.54 8.10 5.03
C LEU A 188 -28.86 8.89 5.05
N ASN A 189 -29.15 9.63 6.14
CA ASN A 189 -30.34 10.47 6.26
C ASN A 189 -30.24 11.79 5.46
N LYS A 190 -29.03 12.26 5.16
CA LYS A 190 -28.77 13.50 4.38
C LYS A 190 -28.86 13.30 2.87
N SER A 191 -29.50 12.24 2.37
CA SER A 191 -29.52 11.89 0.94
C SER A 191 -30.29 12.90 0.06
N GLN A 192 -29.81 14.12 -0.13
CA GLN A 192 -30.25 15.03 -1.19
C GLN A 192 -29.12 15.94 -1.69
N GLU A 193 -29.12 16.07 -3.02
CA GLU A 193 -28.34 16.97 -3.88
C GLU A 193 -26.84 16.67 -4.08
N LYS A 194 -26.54 15.91 -5.15
CA LYS A 194 -25.24 15.98 -5.81
C LYS A 194 -25.34 16.81 -7.09
N GLY A 195 -24.95 18.09 -6.99
CA GLY A 195 -24.64 18.93 -8.14
C GLY A 195 -23.27 18.54 -8.70
N GLY A 196 -23.25 17.69 -9.73
CA GLY A 196 -22.04 17.13 -10.33
C GLY A 196 -21.09 18.18 -10.92
N ALA A 197 -19.96 18.46 -10.26
CA ALA A 197 -18.86 19.17 -10.89
C ALA A 197 -18.13 18.23 -11.89
N LYS A 198 -18.39 18.43 -13.19
CA LYS A 198 -17.78 17.63 -14.29
C LYS A 198 -16.34 18.06 -14.56
N ASN A 199 -15.38 17.66 -13.72
CA ASN A 199 -13.98 17.65 -14.16
C ASN A 199 -13.57 16.27 -14.64
N SER A 200 -12.94 16.20 -15.80
CA SER A 200 -12.35 14.96 -16.30
C SER A 200 -11.15 14.59 -15.45
N HIS A 201 -11.01 13.30 -15.09
CA HIS A 201 -9.80 12.76 -14.47
C HIS A 201 -8.52 13.20 -15.20
N LYS A 202 -8.57 13.36 -16.53
CA LYS A 202 -7.46 13.85 -17.36
C LYS A 202 -6.94 15.21 -16.88
N ARG A 203 -7.83 16.16 -16.57
CA ARG A 203 -7.44 17.49 -16.09
C ARG A 203 -6.82 17.44 -14.70
N VAL A 204 -7.25 16.50 -13.85
CA VAL A 204 -6.64 16.27 -12.54
C VAL A 204 -5.24 15.69 -12.72
N VAL A 205 -5.08 14.64 -13.53
CA VAL A 205 -3.78 14.02 -13.84
C VAL A 205 -2.79 15.04 -14.41
N GLU A 206 -3.22 15.91 -15.34
CA GLU A 206 -2.39 16.97 -15.96
C GLU A 206 -1.91 18.05 -14.96
N LYS A 207 -2.52 18.17 -13.77
CA LYS A 207 -2.00 19.03 -12.70
C LYS A 207 -0.82 18.41 -11.95
N PHE A 208 -0.70 17.08 -11.97
CA PHE A 208 0.32 16.33 -11.24
C PHE A 208 1.49 15.93 -12.11
N PHE A 209 1.21 15.56 -13.36
CA PHE A 209 2.22 14.98 -14.24
C PHE A 209 2.23 15.69 -15.60
N PRO A 210 3.42 15.80 -16.22
CA PRO A 210 3.53 16.19 -17.62
C PRO A 210 2.70 15.27 -18.54
N LYS A 211 2.31 15.79 -19.69
CA LYS A 211 1.66 14.99 -20.74
C LYS A 211 2.56 13.78 -21.11
N ASN A 212 1.93 12.65 -21.42
CA ASN A 212 2.57 11.38 -21.82
C ASN A 212 3.31 10.61 -20.72
N VAL A 213 3.36 11.11 -19.48
CA VAL A 213 3.92 10.35 -18.35
C VAL A 213 2.95 9.28 -17.85
N VAL A 214 1.66 9.61 -17.83
CA VAL A 214 0.61 8.75 -17.26
C VAL A 214 -0.24 8.17 -18.38
N ARG A 215 -0.35 6.84 -18.41
CA ARG A 215 -1.35 6.10 -19.20
C ARG A 215 -2.47 5.63 -18.29
N VAL A 216 -3.70 5.74 -18.76
CA VAL A 216 -4.90 5.39 -17.99
C VAL A 216 -5.62 4.24 -18.69
N PHE A 217 -5.96 3.23 -17.91
CA PHE A 217 -6.68 2.02 -18.28
C PHE A 217 -7.89 1.86 -17.35
N TYR A 218 -8.90 1.10 -17.76
CA TYR A 218 -10.13 0.90 -16.99
C TYR A 218 -10.30 -0.57 -16.61
N SER A 219 -10.65 -0.83 -15.35
CA SER A 219 -10.99 -2.16 -14.83
C SER A 219 -11.82 -2.03 -13.54
N ASP A 220 -12.08 -3.16 -12.89
CA ASP A 220 -12.95 -3.26 -11.70
C ASP A 220 -12.25 -2.84 -10.40
N HIS A 221 -10.98 -2.41 -10.44
CA HIS A 221 -10.23 -1.93 -9.27
C HIS A 221 -9.23 -0.84 -9.67
N PHE A 222 -8.64 -0.20 -8.65
CA PHE A 222 -7.62 0.83 -8.82
C PHE A 222 -6.22 0.24 -8.63
N TYR A 223 -5.29 0.58 -9.51
CA TYR A 223 -3.90 0.13 -9.40
C TYR A 223 -2.95 1.12 -10.07
N LEU A 224 -1.73 1.22 -9.53
CA LEU A 224 -0.65 1.98 -10.13
C LEU A 224 0.56 1.06 -10.34
N SER A 225 1.13 1.11 -11.55
CA SER A 225 2.41 0.50 -11.90
C SER A 225 3.28 1.51 -12.66
N GLY A 226 4.58 1.23 -12.77
CA GLY A 226 5.52 2.05 -13.51
C GLY A 226 6.75 2.44 -12.71
N GLY A 227 7.34 3.59 -13.04
CA GLY A 227 8.54 4.11 -12.37
C GLY A 227 8.88 5.52 -12.85
N GLU A 228 10.19 5.81 -12.97
CA GLU A 228 10.73 7.12 -13.33
C GLU A 228 10.06 7.74 -14.56
N ASN A 229 9.93 6.99 -15.65
CA ASN A 229 9.64 7.58 -16.96
C ASN A 229 8.16 7.46 -17.34
N GLU A 230 7.51 6.38 -16.92
CA GLU A 230 6.13 6.05 -17.28
C GLU A 230 5.37 5.53 -16.06
N LEU A 231 4.12 5.96 -15.94
CA LEU A 231 3.15 5.48 -14.96
C LEU A 231 1.93 4.93 -15.69
N LYS A 232 1.40 3.80 -15.22
CA LYS A 232 0.18 3.16 -15.72
C LYS A 232 -0.83 3.08 -14.59
N LEU A 233 -1.97 3.72 -14.79
CA LEU A 233 -3.10 3.73 -13.86
C LEU A 233 -4.20 2.82 -14.38
N ILE A 234 -4.67 1.91 -13.54
CA ILE A 234 -5.97 1.26 -13.69
C ILE A 234 -6.94 2.03 -12.80
N ILE A 235 -8.07 2.47 -13.36
CA ILE A 235 -9.11 3.21 -12.64
C ILE A 235 -10.50 2.61 -12.90
N GLN A 236 -11.43 2.81 -11.96
CA GLN A 236 -12.85 2.44 -12.15
C GLN A 236 -13.65 3.54 -12.85
N ASN A 237 -14.87 3.23 -13.26
CA ASN A 237 -15.81 4.19 -13.84
C ASN A 237 -16.54 5.00 -12.75
N GLY A 238 -15.95 6.13 -12.34
CA GLY A 238 -16.61 7.08 -11.44
C GLY A 238 -16.92 6.52 -10.05
N GLY A 239 -17.91 7.09 -9.37
CA GLY A 239 -18.27 6.78 -7.98
C GLY A 239 -17.73 7.80 -6.97
N SER A 240 -18.26 7.80 -5.75
CA SER A 240 -17.86 8.73 -4.68
C SER A 240 -16.39 8.56 -4.27
N ALA A 241 -15.87 7.34 -4.34
CA ALA A 241 -14.46 7.05 -4.05
C ALA A 241 -13.51 7.40 -5.21
N PHE A 242 -14.02 7.76 -6.40
CA PHE A 242 -13.20 7.89 -7.60
C PHE A 242 -12.04 8.89 -7.47
N PHE A 243 -12.34 10.15 -7.14
CA PHE A 243 -11.31 11.18 -7.01
C PHE A 243 -10.37 10.95 -5.83
N PRO A 244 -10.86 10.58 -4.63
CA PRO A 244 -9.99 10.16 -3.54
C PRO A 244 -9.01 9.06 -3.94
N THR A 245 -9.49 7.99 -4.59
CA THR A 245 -8.62 6.87 -5.00
C THR A 245 -7.66 7.30 -6.11
N LEU A 246 -8.11 8.11 -7.08
CA LEU A 246 -7.22 8.69 -8.08
C LEU A 246 -6.10 9.50 -7.42
N LEU A 247 -6.42 10.39 -6.47
CA LEU A 247 -5.43 11.18 -5.76
C LEU A 247 -4.47 10.33 -4.94
N PHE A 248 -4.97 9.22 -4.36
CA PHE A 248 -4.13 8.24 -3.67
C PHE A 248 -3.08 7.66 -4.63
N LEU A 249 -3.49 7.23 -5.83
CA LEU A 249 -2.57 6.73 -6.84
C LEU A 249 -1.63 7.83 -7.38
N LEU A 250 -2.11 9.06 -7.57
CA LEU A 250 -1.25 10.15 -8.05
C LEU A 250 -0.17 10.52 -7.04
N GLY A 251 -0.48 10.53 -5.73
CA GLY A 251 0.51 10.73 -4.67
C GLY A 251 1.58 9.63 -4.67
N GLN A 252 1.16 8.37 -4.80
CA GLN A 252 2.08 7.24 -4.98
C GLN A 252 2.95 7.38 -6.24
N GLY A 253 2.35 7.79 -7.36
CA GLY A 253 3.04 8.04 -8.63
C GLY A 253 4.10 9.11 -8.54
N LEU A 254 3.83 10.19 -7.78
CA LEU A 254 4.80 11.23 -7.50
C LEU A 254 5.99 10.67 -6.73
N TYR A 255 5.75 9.78 -5.77
CA TYR A 255 6.83 9.17 -5.00
C TYR A 255 7.74 8.31 -5.88
N ILE A 256 7.18 7.30 -6.56
CA ILE A 256 8.01 6.36 -7.32
C ILE A 256 8.78 7.07 -8.43
N ARG A 257 8.19 8.07 -9.10
CA ARG A 257 8.87 8.83 -10.15
C ARG A 257 10.09 9.63 -9.67
N ASN A 258 10.11 10.03 -8.40
CA ASN A 258 11.13 10.91 -7.85
C ASN A 258 12.10 10.19 -6.88
N LEU A 259 12.15 8.85 -6.96
CA LEU A 259 13.17 8.05 -6.27
C LEU A 259 14.58 8.35 -6.81
N PRO A 260 15.65 8.01 -6.07
CA PRO A 260 17.03 8.31 -6.45
C PRO A 260 17.53 7.39 -7.59
N TYR A 261 16.97 7.54 -8.79
CA TYR A 261 17.19 6.67 -9.93
C TYR A 261 18.61 6.71 -10.50
N ASP A 262 19.39 7.78 -10.30
CA ASP A 262 20.69 8.00 -10.95
C ASP A 262 21.60 6.75 -10.93
N LYS A 263 22.20 6.45 -9.78
CA LYS A 263 23.06 5.26 -9.60
C LYS A 263 22.27 4.01 -9.24
N TRP A 264 21.08 4.18 -8.65
CA TRP A 264 20.41 3.10 -7.93
C TRP A 264 19.26 2.45 -8.69
N ARG A 265 18.95 2.86 -9.93
CA ARG A 265 17.78 2.42 -10.72
C ARG A 265 17.47 0.92 -10.71
N THR A 266 18.52 0.10 -10.68
CA THR A 266 18.44 -1.37 -10.75
C THR A 266 18.82 -2.05 -9.44
N GLN A 267 18.88 -1.27 -8.36
CA GLN A 267 19.32 -1.71 -7.04
C GLN A 267 18.16 -1.65 -6.05
N PRO A 268 18.09 -2.58 -5.08
CA PRO A 268 16.99 -2.65 -4.10
C PRO A 268 16.69 -1.33 -3.37
N ILE A 269 17.72 -0.52 -3.10
CA ILE A 269 17.57 0.76 -2.40
C ILE A 269 16.75 1.82 -3.17
N CYS A 270 16.58 1.66 -4.49
CA CYS A 270 15.76 2.56 -5.33
C CYS A 270 14.29 2.12 -5.38
N ASN A 271 13.71 1.90 -4.21
CA ASN A 271 12.30 1.61 -4.03
C ASN A 271 11.72 2.50 -2.92
N PRO A 272 10.40 2.60 -2.80
CA PRO A 272 9.79 3.11 -1.58
C PRO A 272 10.32 2.34 -0.37
N THR A 273 10.62 3.05 0.71
CA THR A 273 11.17 2.46 1.95
C THR A 273 10.40 1.27 2.48
N SER A 274 9.06 1.35 2.44
CA SER A 274 8.14 0.31 2.87
C SER A 274 6.78 0.53 2.22
N ILE A 275 5.90 -0.46 2.28
CA ILE A 275 4.49 -0.31 1.85
C ILE A 275 3.82 0.82 2.64
N SER A 276 4.10 0.93 3.94
CA SER A 276 3.57 2.03 4.77
C SER A 276 4.03 3.39 4.26
N MET A 277 5.32 3.57 3.94
CA MET A 277 5.83 4.85 3.41
C MET A 277 5.29 5.15 2.00
N TYR A 278 5.03 4.12 1.19
CA TYR A 278 4.35 4.27 -0.09
C TYR A 278 2.89 4.73 0.10
N ALA A 279 2.18 4.13 1.07
CA ALA A 279 0.83 4.51 1.45
C ALA A 279 0.75 5.93 2.01
N VAL A 280 1.79 6.40 2.74
CA VAL A 280 1.87 7.79 3.22
C VAL A 280 1.67 8.77 2.08
N GLN A 281 2.30 8.53 0.94
CA GLN A 281 2.21 9.43 -0.20
C GLN A 281 0.82 9.41 -0.83
N GLY A 282 0.12 8.27 -0.82
CA GLY A 282 -1.27 8.22 -1.26
C GLY A 282 -2.22 8.93 -0.29
N PHE A 283 -2.11 8.64 1.01
CA PHE A 283 -3.00 9.22 2.04
C PHE A 283 -2.81 10.71 2.23
N LEU A 284 -1.58 11.21 2.14
CA LEU A 284 -1.28 12.64 2.18
C LEU A 284 -2.12 13.40 1.14
N PHE A 285 -2.22 12.89 -0.08
CA PHE A 285 -3.00 13.55 -1.13
C PHE A 285 -4.50 13.27 -1.05
N SER A 286 -4.92 12.05 -0.69
CA SER A 286 -6.33 11.62 -0.76
C SER A 286 -7.17 11.86 0.49
N HIS A 287 -6.56 12.06 1.66
CA HIS A 287 -7.25 12.18 2.95
C HIS A 287 -6.81 13.40 3.77
N PHE A 288 -5.63 13.95 3.50
CA PHE A 288 -5.18 15.16 4.20
C PHE A 288 -5.30 16.40 3.32
N LEU A 289 -4.58 16.45 2.19
CA LEU A 289 -4.70 17.55 1.24
C LEU A 289 -6.11 17.63 0.65
N PHE A 290 -6.72 16.51 0.26
CA PHE A 290 -8.03 16.53 -0.39
C PHE A 290 -9.16 17.02 0.52
N GLU A 291 -9.04 16.85 1.84
CA GLU A 291 -10.02 17.35 2.81
C GLU A 291 -9.86 18.85 3.09
N GLU A 292 -8.80 19.49 2.58
CA GLU A 292 -8.69 20.95 2.60
C GLU A 292 -9.49 21.56 1.45
N LYS A 293 -10.48 22.39 1.79
CA LYS A 293 -11.37 23.07 0.84
C LYS A 293 -10.66 23.73 -0.34
N ASN A 294 -9.55 24.41 -0.08
CA ASN A 294 -8.78 25.09 -1.13
C ASN A 294 -8.11 24.11 -2.11
N PHE A 295 -7.77 22.90 -1.66
CA PHE A 295 -7.19 21.87 -2.51
C PHE A 295 -8.25 21.25 -3.42
N ALA A 296 -9.41 20.88 -2.88
CA ALA A 296 -10.54 20.38 -3.68
C ALA A 296 -10.97 21.41 -4.74
N GLN A 297 -11.06 22.68 -4.35
CA GLN A 297 -11.32 23.79 -5.28
C GLN A 297 -10.22 23.95 -6.33
N PHE A 298 -8.94 23.84 -5.95
CA PHE A 298 -7.82 23.89 -6.89
C PHE A 298 -7.90 22.78 -7.94
N LEU A 299 -8.29 21.57 -7.53
CA LEU A 299 -8.52 20.45 -8.45
C LEU A 299 -9.79 20.63 -9.29
N GLY A 300 -10.76 21.40 -8.78
CA GLY A 300 -12.06 21.61 -9.38
C GLY A 300 -12.92 20.36 -9.33
N VAL A 301 -12.90 19.65 -8.21
CA VAL A 301 -13.71 18.45 -7.95
C VAL A 301 -14.50 18.65 -6.64
N GLU A 302 -15.53 17.84 -6.42
CA GLU A 302 -16.32 17.90 -5.19
C GLU A 302 -15.51 17.55 -3.94
N GLU A 303 -15.89 18.13 -2.81
CA GLU A 303 -15.30 17.80 -1.51
C GLU A 303 -15.59 16.33 -1.15
N LYS A 304 -14.67 15.76 -0.37
CA LYS A 304 -14.77 14.37 0.07
C LYS A 304 -15.96 14.19 1.02
N SER A 305 -16.71 13.11 0.85
CA SER A 305 -17.78 12.73 1.78
C SER A 305 -17.23 12.37 3.15
N GLU A 306 -17.97 12.73 4.20
CA GLU A 306 -17.64 12.31 5.57
C GLU A 306 -17.71 10.80 5.73
N TYR A 307 -18.77 10.18 5.20
CA TYR A 307 -19.03 8.74 5.26
C TYR A 307 -18.99 8.10 3.87
N SER A 308 -18.47 6.87 3.80
CA SER A 308 -18.59 5.96 2.66
C SER A 308 -18.33 4.53 3.15
N SER A 309 -18.94 3.53 2.51
CA SER A 309 -18.61 2.11 2.72
C SER A 309 -17.18 1.74 2.29
N SER A 310 -16.54 2.57 1.47
CA SER A 310 -15.16 2.39 1.01
C SER A 310 -14.20 3.26 1.82
N ILE A 311 -13.05 2.68 2.22
CA ILE A 311 -11.93 3.40 2.84
C ILE A 311 -11.62 4.69 2.09
N MET A 312 -11.48 4.60 0.76
CA MET A 312 -11.04 5.73 -0.04
C MET A 312 -12.10 6.81 -0.15
N GLY A 313 -13.39 6.44 -0.17
CA GLY A 313 -14.49 7.40 -0.29
C GLY A 313 -14.78 8.19 0.99
N ALA A 314 -14.36 7.69 2.15
CA ALA A 314 -14.69 8.27 3.44
C ALA A 314 -13.65 9.28 3.92
N ASN A 315 -14.02 10.14 4.87
CA ASN A 315 -13.03 11.02 5.50
C ASN A 315 -11.97 10.21 6.25
N LYS A 316 -10.86 10.86 6.62
CA LYS A 316 -9.73 10.25 7.31
C LYS A 316 -10.09 9.48 8.59
N PHE A 317 -11.10 9.92 9.35
CA PHE A 317 -11.50 9.24 10.59
C PHE A 317 -12.25 7.94 10.31
N VAL A 318 -13.24 7.98 9.42
CA VAL A 318 -13.99 6.80 8.98
C VAL A 318 -13.05 5.82 8.25
N ALA A 319 -12.22 6.32 7.35
CA ALA A 319 -11.21 5.53 6.63
C ALA A 319 -10.22 4.83 7.58
N LEU A 320 -9.70 5.51 8.61
CA LEU A 320 -8.80 4.89 9.57
C LEU A 320 -9.51 3.83 10.41
N THR A 321 -10.79 4.02 10.76
CA THR A 321 -11.60 3.00 11.44
C THR A 321 -11.81 1.77 10.55
N HIS A 322 -12.11 1.93 9.26
CA HIS A 322 -12.16 0.78 8.33
C HIS A 322 -10.84 0.00 8.31
N LEU A 323 -9.70 0.69 8.25
CA LEU A 323 -8.38 0.06 8.25
C LEU A 323 -8.12 -0.71 9.55
N MET A 324 -8.58 -0.20 10.70
CA MET A 324 -8.47 -0.89 11.99
C MET A 324 -9.32 -2.16 12.04
N ILE A 325 -10.54 -2.12 11.52
CA ILE A 325 -11.44 -3.29 11.43
C ILE A 325 -10.79 -4.37 10.55
N LEU A 326 -10.33 -3.99 9.34
CA LEU A 326 -9.69 -4.94 8.43
C LEU A 326 -8.39 -5.50 9.00
N PHE A 327 -7.58 -4.68 9.66
CA PHE A 327 -6.39 -5.16 10.39
C PHE A 327 -6.75 -6.21 11.44
N SER A 328 -7.79 -5.96 12.25
CA SER A 328 -8.24 -6.90 13.28
C SER A 328 -8.70 -8.24 12.68
N ILE A 329 -9.50 -8.18 11.62
CA ILE A 329 -9.99 -9.38 10.92
C ILE A 329 -8.83 -10.14 10.27
N GLU A 330 -7.90 -9.44 9.61
CA GLU A 330 -6.72 -10.07 8.98
C GLU A 330 -5.86 -10.80 10.02
N LYS A 331 -5.61 -10.17 11.17
CA LYS A 331 -4.87 -10.77 12.28
C LYS A 331 -5.52 -12.08 12.74
N SER A 332 -6.82 -12.05 13.03
CA SER A 332 -7.55 -13.22 13.49
C SER A 332 -7.67 -14.32 12.43
N LEU A 333 -7.80 -13.97 11.14
CA LEU A 333 -7.79 -14.93 10.04
C LEU A 333 -6.45 -15.68 9.95
N ILE A 334 -5.33 -14.95 9.95
CA ILE A 334 -4.00 -15.56 9.80
C ILE A 334 -3.59 -16.38 11.03
N ASN A 335 -4.02 -15.97 12.22
CA ASN A 335 -3.82 -16.75 13.44
C ASN A 335 -4.80 -17.93 13.58
N GLY A 336 -5.83 -18.02 12.75
CA GLY A 336 -6.82 -19.12 12.76
C GLY A 336 -7.88 -18.99 13.85
N GLU A 337 -8.10 -17.77 14.36
CA GLU A 337 -9.10 -17.44 15.36
C GLU A 337 -10.49 -17.21 14.75
N VAL A 338 -10.52 -16.82 13.46
CA VAL A 338 -11.73 -16.54 12.68
C VAL A 338 -11.70 -17.39 11.40
N SER A 339 -12.85 -17.97 11.02
CA SER A 339 -13.01 -18.64 9.72
C SER A 339 -13.34 -17.63 8.62
N VAL A 340 -12.93 -17.93 7.39
CA VAL A 340 -13.38 -17.21 6.19
C VAL A 340 -14.92 -17.19 6.06
N ASP A 341 -15.60 -18.20 6.63
CA ASP A 341 -17.06 -18.25 6.65
C ASP A 341 -17.72 -17.07 7.38
N ASP A 342 -17.04 -16.49 8.37
CA ASP A 342 -17.57 -15.44 9.24
C ASP A 342 -17.14 -14.02 8.83
N VAL A 343 -16.20 -13.89 7.89
CA VAL A 343 -15.55 -12.61 7.54
C VAL A 343 -16.54 -11.53 7.12
N GLU A 344 -17.46 -11.85 6.22
CA GLU A 344 -18.43 -10.87 5.71
C GLU A 344 -19.35 -10.38 6.83
N LYS A 345 -19.82 -11.30 7.68
CA LYS A 345 -20.66 -10.98 8.83
C LYS A 345 -19.91 -10.09 9.83
N LEU A 346 -18.71 -10.48 10.24
CA LEU A 346 -17.89 -9.70 11.18
C LEU A 346 -17.61 -8.30 10.67
N PHE A 347 -17.27 -8.17 9.39
CA PHE A 347 -17.01 -6.87 8.76
C PHE A 347 -18.25 -5.96 8.80
N VAL A 348 -19.42 -6.48 8.45
CA VAL A 348 -20.68 -5.71 8.49
C VAL A 348 -21.06 -5.34 9.93
N GLU A 349 -20.94 -6.28 10.87
CA GLU A 349 -21.25 -6.04 12.29
C GLU A 349 -20.34 -4.97 12.90
N ASP A 350 -19.03 -5.02 12.64
CA ASP A 350 -18.08 -4.03 13.13
C ASP A 350 -18.35 -2.64 12.53
N LEU A 351 -18.61 -2.55 11.24
CA LEU A 351 -18.94 -1.27 10.59
C LEU A 351 -20.22 -0.65 11.16
N SER A 352 -21.25 -1.49 11.36
CA SER A 352 -22.50 -1.07 11.99
C SER A 352 -22.26 -0.57 13.42
N TYR A 353 -21.47 -1.29 14.21
CA TYR A 353 -21.11 -0.92 15.57
C TYR A 353 -20.40 0.44 15.63
N TYR A 354 -19.39 0.67 14.78
CA TYR A 354 -18.60 1.90 14.82
C TYR A 354 -19.34 3.09 14.22
N PHE A 355 -20.03 2.92 13.08
CA PHE A 355 -20.63 4.03 12.34
C PHE A 355 -22.10 4.27 12.65
N GLY A 356 -22.74 3.37 13.39
CA GLY A 356 -24.14 3.47 13.81
C GLY A 356 -25.12 3.25 12.66
N ALA A 357 -24.71 2.58 11.58
CA ALA A 357 -25.54 2.38 10.40
C ALA A 357 -25.39 0.98 9.80
N ASN A 358 -26.54 0.39 9.44
CA ASN A 358 -26.60 -0.81 8.59
C ASN A 358 -26.65 -0.35 7.13
N ASP A 359 -25.50 -0.01 6.57
CA ASP A 359 -25.39 0.43 5.18
C ASP A 359 -25.44 -0.77 4.21
N PRO A 360 -26.48 -0.90 3.36
CA PRO A 360 -26.63 -2.03 2.45
C PRO A 360 -25.60 -2.01 1.30
N GLN A 361 -24.83 -0.94 1.13
CA GLN A 361 -23.75 -0.86 0.13
C GLN A 361 -22.43 -1.42 0.64
N VAL A 362 -22.32 -1.74 1.93
CA VAL A 362 -21.12 -2.34 2.51
C VAL A 362 -20.93 -3.74 1.95
N SER A 363 -19.74 -3.99 1.41
CA SER A 363 -19.32 -5.33 1.01
C SER A 363 -17.82 -5.50 1.27
N ILE A 364 -17.44 -6.68 1.75
CA ILE A 364 -16.01 -7.01 1.87
C ILE A 364 -15.32 -7.03 0.49
N LEU A 365 -16.08 -7.18 -0.60
CA LEU A 365 -15.56 -7.16 -1.96
C LEU A 365 -15.05 -5.78 -2.40
N ASP A 366 -15.33 -4.70 -1.68
CA ASP A 366 -14.73 -3.38 -1.96
C ASP A 366 -13.22 -3.33 -1.58
N ASN A 367 -12.72 -4.39 -0.93
CA ASN A 367 -11.39 -4.51 -0.34
C ASN A 367 -10.54 -5.58 -1.07
N HIS A 368 -10.19 -5.32 -2.33
CA HIS A 368 -9.56 -6.29 -3.25
C HIS A 368 -8.23 -6.91 -2.75
N HIS A 369 -7.46 -6.22 -1.89
CA HIS A 369 -6.10 -6.63 -1.50
C HIS A 369 -6.01 -8.08 -1.00
N TRP A 370 -6.93 -8.52 -0.14
CA TRP A 370 -6.95 -9.90 0.37
C TRP A 370 -7.10 -10.93 -0.75
N PHE A 371 -8.03 -10.70 -1.68
CA PHE A 371 -8.29 -11.59 -2.81
C PHE A 371 -7.12 -11.63 -3.80
N PHE A 372 -6.23 -10.63 -3.73
CA PHE A 372 -5.04 -10.53 -4.57
C PHE A 372 -3.80 -11.10 -3.88
N GLY A 373 -3.92 -11.63 -2.66
CA GLY A 373 -2.81 -12.14 -1.86
C GLY A 373 -1.97 -11.05 -1.19
N GLU A 374 -2.47 -9.82 -1.11
CA GLU A 374 -1.74 -8.67 -0.57
C GLU A 374 -2.05 -8.52 0.92
N PHE A 375 -1.43 -9.39 1.73
CA PHE A 375 -1.53 -9.38 3.18
C PHE A 375 -0.51 -8.44 3.82
N CYS A 376 -0.77 -8.03 5.07
CA CYS A 376 -0.10 -6.95 5.78
C CYS A 376 -0.21 -5.58 5.06
N TYR A 377 -1.16 -5.47 4.13
CA TYR A 377 -1.40 -4.25 3.37
C TYR A 377 -2.26 -3.26 4.16
N TYR A 378 -3.33 -3.72 4.82
CA TYR A 378 -4.15 -2.90 5.73
C TYR A 378 -3.39 -2.34 6.94
N PRO A 379 -2.58 -3.12 7.69
CA PRO A 379 -1.73 -2.54 8.74
C PRO A 379 -0.69 -1.56 8.18
N SER A 380 -0.16 -1.81 6.97
CA SER A 380 0.71 -0.85 6.30
C SER A 380 0.00 0.47 6.03
N TYR A 381 -1.25 0.40 5.57
CA TYR A 381 -2.10 1.56 5.31
C TYR A 381 -2.47 2.30 6.58
N LEU A 382 -2.79 1.58 7.66
CA LEU A 382 -3.07 2.15 8.97
C LEU A 382 -1.86 2.96 9.46
N LYS A 383 -0.67 2.35 9.50
CA LYS A 383 0.59 3.04 9.87
C LYS A 383 0.85 4.23 8.94
N GLY A 384 0.63 4.07 7.64
CA GLY A 384 0.80 5.12 6.64
C GLY A 384 -0.16 6.30 6.80
N MET A 385 -1.43 6.06 7.14
CA MET A 385 -2.43 7.10 7.37
C MET A 385 -2.06 7.95 8.61
N ILE A 386 -1.64 7.31 9.70
CA ILE A 386 -1.19 8.02 10.90
C ILE A 386 0.04 8.89 10.60
N ALA A 387 1.04 8.32 9.92
CA ALA A 387 2.24 9.05 9.53
C ALA A 387 1.97 10.19 8.55
N SER A 388 0.99 10.03 7.64
CA SER A 388 0.54 11.11 6.76
C SER A 388 0.03 12.30 7.54
N GLY A 389 -0.70 12.09 8.63
CA GLY A 389 -1.15 13.16 9.51
C GLY A 389 0.00 13.92 10.16
N GLN A 390 1.04 13.20 10.60
CA GLN A 390 2.24 13.82 11.18
C GLN A 390 3.03 14.63 10.14
N ILE A 391 3.22 14.11 8.92
CA ILE A 391 3.85 14.87 7.82
C ILE A 391 2.98 16.07 7.43
N PHE A 392 1.67 15.88 7.33
CA PHE A 392 0.76 16.95 6.94
C PHE A 392 0.73 18.10 7.94
N HIS A 393 0.90 17.82 9.24
CA HIS A 393 1.04 18.84 10.27
C HIS A 393 2.21 19.80 9.99
N ILE A 394 3.35 19.27 9.54
CA ILE A 394 4.52 20.08 9.13
C ILE A 394 4.24 20.79 7.80
N LEU A 395 3.61 20.12 6.83
CA LEU A 395 3.26 20.75 5.55
C LEU A 395 2.31 21.94 5.72
N LYS A 396 1.41 21.93 6.71
CA LYS A 396 0.51 23.07 6.96
C LYS A 396 1.24 24.36 7.33
N SER A 397 2.37 24.28 8.04
CA SER A 397 3.18 25.49 8.33
C SER A 397 3.97 25.96 7.11
N GLU A 398 4.42 25.03 6.26
CA GLU A 398 5.17 25.33 5.03
C GLU A 398 4.27 25.88 3.90
N PHE A 399 3.00 25.47 3.87
CA PHE A 399 2.03 25.86 2.84
C PHE A 399 0.71 26.41 3.45
N PRO A 400 0.74 27.59 4.11
CA PRO A 400 -0.44 28.14 4.78
C PRO A 400 -1.65 28.27 3.85
N GLY A 401 -2.71 27.52 4.17
CA GLY A 401 -3.98 27.54 3.42
C GLY A 401 -3.91 27.05 1.98
N LEU A 402 -2.82 26.41 1.56
CA LEU A 402 -2.64 25.84 0.21
C LEU A 402 -2.94 26.83 -0.95
N ARG A 403 -2.70 28.13 -0.73
CA ARG A 403 -3.12 29.23 -1.63
C ARG A 403 -2.25 29.40 -2.89
N GLU A 404 -1.44 28.40 -3.23
CA GLU A 404 -0.39 28.48 -4.25
C GLU A 404 -0.89 28.37 -5.70
N GLY A 405 -2.22 28.28 -5.88
CA GLY A 405 -2.88 28.24 -7.17
C GLY A 405 -2.27 27.20 -8.11
N LYS A 406 -1.94 27.59 -9.34
CA LYS A 406 -1.35 26.70 -10.36
C LYS A 406 0.02 26.11 -9.97
N SER A 407 0.73 26.72 -9.01
CA SER A 407 2.06 26.27 -8.61
C SER A 407 2.05 25.25 -7.46
N LEU A 408 0.88 24.99 -6.86
CA LEU A 408 0.73 24.18 -5.65
C LEU A 408 1.39 22.81 -5.76
N ILE A 409 1.05 22.02 -6.79
CA ILE A 409 1.60 20.67 -6.94
C ILE A 409 3.11 20.71 -7.16
N ARG A 410 3.62 21.63 -7.98
CA ARG A 410 5.06 21.78 -8.21
C ARG A 410 5.82 22.08 -6.91
N LYS A 411 5.27 22.94 -6.06
CA LYS A 411 5.88 23.29 -4.76
C LYS A 411 5.82 22.12 -3.78
N LEU A 412 4.69 21.42 -3.71
CA LEU A 412 4.56 20.20 -2.89
C LEU A 412 5.57 19.13 -3.34
N VAL A 413 5.72 18.90 -4.64
CA VAL A 413 6.69 17.93 -5.18
C VAL A 413 8.12 18.36 -4.90
N ALA A 414 8.45 19.65 -4.99
CA ALA A 414 9.79 20.14 -4.65
C ALA A 414 10.12 19.90 -3.16
N TRP A 415 9.16 20.21 -2.27
CA TRP A 415 9.33 20.00 -0.84
C TRP A 415 9.44 18.51 -0.50
N LEU A 416 8.53 17.68 -1.02
CA LEU A 416 8.55 16.23 -0.81
C LEU A 416 9.80 15.61 -1.46
N GLY A 417 10.28 16.14 -2.58
CA GLY A 417 11.53 15.74 -3.21
C GLY A 417 12.73 15.89 -2.27
N ALA A 418 12.90 17.09 -1.70
CA ALA A 418 14.02 17.41 -0.81
C ALA A 418 13.97 16.63 0.52
N ASN A 419 12.76 16.44 1.05
CA ASN A 419 12.56 15.92 2.41
C ASN A 419 12.28 14.42 2.45
N VAL A 420 11.69 13.84 1.41
CA VAL A 420 11.17 12.47 1.38
C VAL A 420 11.73 11.68 0.19
N TYR A 421 11.40 12.06 -1.05
CA TYR A 421 11.59 11.20 -2.23
C TYR A 421 13.05 10.86 -2.50
N THR A 422 13.93 11.85 -2.42
CA THR A 422 15.37 11.68 -2.67
C THR A 422 16.09 10.83 -1.62
N LYS A 423 15.44 10.53 -0.49
CA LYS A 423 16.00 9.63 0.52
C LYS A 423 15.87 8.16 0.11
N GLY A 424 14.92 7.84 -0.78
CA GLY A 424 14.60 6.46 -1.16
C GLY A 424 14.48 5.54 0.06
N ALA A 425 14.95 4.31 -0.08
CA ALA A 425 15.00 3.37 1.04
C ALA A 425 16.24 3.54 1.94
N ARG A 426 17.01 4.64 1.82
CA ARG A 426 18.24 4.86 2.63
C ARG A 426 17.95 4.97 4.13
N CYS A 427 16.79 5.46 4.51
CA CYS A 427 16.34 5.58 5.89
C CYS A 427 15.07 4.75 6.05
N SER A 428 14.88 4.13 7.22
CA SER A 428 13.59 3.49 7.51
C SER A 428 12.47 4.54 7.58
N MET A 429 11.22 4.10 7.50
CA MET A 429 10.07 5.02 7.63
C MET A 429 10.13 5.76 8.97
N ASP A 430 10.38 5.05 10.06
CA ASP A 430 10.38 5.63 11.41
C ASP A 430 11.54 6.63 11.60
N GLU A 431 12.71 6.33 11.03
CA GLU A 431 13.84 7.28 10.97
C GLU A 431 13.51 8.52 10.15
N LEU A 432 12.87 8.34 8.99
CA LEU A 432 12.51 9.44 8.10
C LEU A 432 11.48 10.36 8.75
N ILE A 433 10.45 9.80 9.39
CA ILE A 433 9.44 10.57 10.13
C ILE A 433 10.10 11.33 11.28
N THR A 434 11.00 10.69 12.04
CA THR A 434 11.72 11.32 13.14
C THR A 434 12.59 12.48 12.65
N ARG A 435 13.34 12.29 11.57
CA ARG A 435 14.18 13.35 10.99
C ARG A 435 13.36 14.51 10.43
N LEU A 436 12.21 14.20 9.81
CA LEU A 436 11.37 15.21 9.18
C LEU A 436 10.58 16.03 10.21
N THR A 437 10.10 15.40 11.27
CA THR A 437 9.17 16.02 12.22
C THR A 437 9.78 16.34 13.58
N GLY A 438 11.01 15.88 13.83
CA GLY A 438 11.72 16.03 15.10
C GLY A 438 11.33 15.02 16.17
N GLU A 439 10.32 14.17 15.92
CA GLU A 439 9.75 13.26 16.91
C GLU A 439 9.38 11.91 16.28
N PRO A 440 9.39 10.80 17.04
CA PRO A 440 8.92 9.51 16.57
C PRO A 440 7.48 9.55 16.03
N LEU A 441 7.09 8.53 15.27
CA LEU A 441 5.73 8.39 14.79
C LEU A 441 4.75 8.32 15.98
N ASP A 442 3.78 9.23 16.02
CA ASP A 442 2.84 9.34 17.13
C ASP A 442 1.42 9.66 16.62
N CYS A 443 0.44 8.89 17.07
CA CYS A 443 -0.98 9.09 16.74
C CYS A 443 -1.55 10.44 17.21
N ARG A 444 -0.89 11.17 18.11
CA ARG A 444 -1.31 12.51 18.57
C ARG A 444 -1.42 13.53 17.45
N PHE A 445 -0.60 13.41 16.40
CA PHE A 445 -0.70 14.32 15.26
C PHE A 445 -2.00 14.11 14.50
N PHE A 446 -2.50 12.88 14.45
CA PHE A 446 -3.82 12.58 13.92
C PHE A 446 -4.94 13.20 14.78
N LYS A 447 -4.76 13.25 16.10
CA LYS A 447 -5.68 13.95 17.03
C LYS A 447 -5.74 15.47 16.80
N LYS A 448 -4.70 16.10 16.25
CA LYS A 448 -4.71 17.56 15.99
C LYS A 448 -5.71 18.00 14.91
N PHE A 449 -6.24 17.07 14.11
CA PHE A 449 -7.27 17.35 13.10
C PHE A 449 -8.70 17.28 13.65
N ASP A 450 -8.85 17.17 14.97
CA ASP A 450 -10.11 17.28 15.70
C ASP A 450 -10.67 18.73 15.70
N GLN A 451 -9.79 19.72 15.49
CA GLN A 451 -10.07 21.16 15.61
C GLN A 451 -10.65 21.81 14.37
#